data_AF-A0A1W2H7N6-F1
#
_entry.id   AF-A0A1W2H7N6-F1
#
_cell.length_a   1.000
_cell.length_b   1.000
_cell.length_c   1.000
_cell.angle_alpha   90.00
_cell.angle_beta   90.00
_cell.angle_gamma   90.00
#
_symmetry.space_group_name_H-M   'P 1'
#
loop_
_entity.id
_entity.type
_entity.pdbx_description
1 polymer ?
#
loop_
_entity_poly.entity_id
_entity_poly.type
_entity_poly.pdbx_seq_one_letter_code
_entity_poly.pdbx_strand_id
1 'polypeptide(L)'
;MKKVLLILTVIYLLAFLNFLYGLVLRIYVHFANKNLGHHDDFFGDVTNTWNLVLSIIFFLFAFGAYKAYKSPASHAILKWLVFLPVGLVVLYVLWAIIIIISSGGKWN
;
A
#
# COMPACT_ATOMS: atom_id res chain seq x y z
N MET A 1 -21.98 6.12 3.20
CA MET A 1 -20.86 5.25 3.66
C MET A 1 -20.61 4.02 2.79
N LYS A 2 -21.61 3.18 2.46
CA LYS A 2 -21.40 1.95 1.66
C LYS A 2 -20.63 2.16 0.34
N LYS A 3 -21.03 3.15 -0.48
CA LYS A 3 -20.33 3.47 -1.74
C LYS A 3 -18.84 3.82 -1.52
N VAL A 4 -18.54 4.59 -0.48
CA VAL A 4 -17.17 4.99 -0.12
C VAL A 4 -16.34 3.77 0.30
N LEU A 5 -16.89 2.89 1.15
CA LEU A 5 -16.22 1.65 1.56
C LEU A 5 -15.94 0.72 0.37
N LEU A 6 -16.86 0.64 -0.59
CA LEU A 6 -16.66 -0.12 -1.82
C LEU A 6 -15.51 0.46 -2.65
N ILE A 7 -15.48 1.79 -2.86
CA ILE A 7 -14.39 2.47 -3.57
C ILE A 7 -13.05 2.22 -2.88
N LEU A 8 -12.99 2.37 -1.55
CA LEU A 8 -11.77 2.09 -0.78
C LEU A 8 -11.33 0.63 -0.89
N THR A 9 -12.27 -0.31 -0.89
CA THR A 9 -11.97 -1.73 -1.11
C THR A 9 -11.28 -1.92 -2.45
N VAL A 10 -11.82 -1.33 -3.51
CA VAL A 10 -11.25 -1.43 -4.86
C VAL A 10 -9.86 -0.79 -4.92
N ILE A 11 -9.68 0.40 -4.36
CA ILE A 11 -8.38 1.10 -4.33
C ILE A 11 -7.32 0.27 -3.60
N TYR A 12 -7.64 -0.25 -2.42
CA TYR A 12 -6.69 -1.06 -1.64
C TYR A 12 -6.40 -2.40 -2.32
N LEU A 13 -7.39 -3.00 -2.98
CA LEU A 13 -7.19 -4.22 -3.76
C LEU A 13 -6.25 -3.96 -4.95
N LEU A 14 -6.42 -2.86 -5.68
CA LEU A 14 -5.52 -2.49 -6.77
C LEU A 14 -4.10 -2.23 -6.27
N ALA A 15 -3.95 -1.52 -5.15
CA ALA A 15 -2.64 -1.30 -4.53
C ALA A 15 -1.99 -2.63 -4.12
N PHE A 16 -2.74 -3.53 -3.47
CA PHE A 16 -2.28 -4.88 -3.14
C PHE A 16 -1.79 -5.64 -4.37
N LEU A 17 -2.60 -5.67 -5.44
CA LEU A 17 -2.25 -6.38 -6.68
C LEU A 17 -0.98 -5.82 -7.32
N ASN A 18 -0.78 -4.50 -7.29
CA ASN A 18 0.42 -3.86 -7.80
C ASN A 18 1.69 -4.29 -7.03
N PHE A 19 1.66 -4.22 -5.70
CA PHE A 19 2.80 -4.64 -4.87
C PHE A 19 3.05 -6.15 -4.94
N LEU A 20 1.99 -6.95 -4.99
CA LEU A 20 2.10 -8.40 -5.14
C LEU A 20 2.71 -8.77 -6.49
N TYR A 21 2.29 -8.12 -7.57
CA TYR A 21 2.87 -8.31 -8.89
C TYR A 21 4.37 -7.99 -8.89
N GLY A 22 4.76 -6.84 -8.31
CA GLY A 22 6.16 -6.46 -8.15
C GLY A 22 6.95 -7.49 -7.35
N LEU A 23 6.38 -8.03 -6.27
CA LEU A 23 7.01 -9.07 -5.46
C LEU A 23 7.20 -10.37 -6.26
N VAL A 24 6.17 -10.83 -6.97
CA VAL A 24 6.21 -12.07 -7.77
C VAL A 24 7.26 -12.00 -8.87
N LEU A 25 7.33 -10.87 -9.60
CA LEU A 25 8.36 -10.67 -10.63
C LEU A 25 9.77 -10.77 -10.04
N ARG A 26 10.00 -10.17 -8.89
CA ARG A 26 11.33 -10.17 -8.27
C ARG A 26 11.71 -11.54 -7.73
N ILE A 27 10.76 -12.29 -7.18
CA ILE A 27 10.97 -13.68 -6.79
C ILE A 27 11.36 -14.50 -8.03
N TYR A 28 10.64 -14.32 -9.13
CA TYR A 28 10.95 -14.99 -10.40
C TYR A 28 12.37 -14.67 -10.89
N VAL A 29 12.74 -13.38 -10.91
CA VAL A 29 14.08 -12.94 -11.32
C VAL A 29 15.16 -13.50 -10.38
N HIS A 30 14.92 -13.53 -9.07
CA HIS A 30 15.86 -14.11 -8.11
C HIS A 30 16.16 -15.58 -8.40
N PHE A 31 15.12 -16.39 -8.63
CA PHE A 31 15.31 -17.79 -8.98
C PHE A 31 15.99 -17.96 -10.35
N ALA A 32 15.68 -17.11 -11.33
CA ALA A 32 16.38 -17.10 -12.62
C ALA A 32 17.88 -16.79 -12.45
N ASN A 33 18.23 -15.77 -11.66
CA ASN A 33 19.62 -15.39 -11.37
C ASN A 33 20.38 -16.52 -10.67
N LYS A 34 19.78 -17.14 -9.64
CA LYS A 34 20.32 -18.30 -8.94
C LYS A 34 20.61 -19.47 -9.89
N ASN A 35 19.69 -19.77 -10.81
CA ASN A 35 19.87 -20.84 -11.80
C ASN A 35 21.01 -20.55 -12.79
N LEU A 36 21.29 -19.28 -13.07
CA LEU A 36 22.40 -18.84 -13.92
C LEU A 36 23.73 -18.69 -13.15
N GLY A 37 23.78 -19.05 -11.86
CA GLY A 37 24.98 -18.96 -11.04
C GLY A 37 25.33 -17.55 -10.54
N HIS A 38 24.43 -16.58 -10.71
CA HIS A 38 24.63 -15.24 -10.19
C HIS A 38 24.38 -15.19 -8.69
N HIS A 39 25.19 -14.39 -7.99
CA HIS A 39 24.94 -14.09 -6.59
C HIS A 39 23.93 -12.96 -6.49
N ASP A 40 22.77 -13.26 -5.90
CA ASP A 40 21.66 -12.33 -5.74
C ASP A 40 21.13 -12.45 -4.30
N ASP A 41 21.00 -11.33 -3.60
CA ASP A 41 20.50 -11.25 -2.24
C ASP A 41 19.10 -10.63 -2.22
N PHE A 42 18.11 -11.51 -2.39
CA PHE A 42 16.71 -11.12 -2.48
C PHE A 42 16.19 -10.44 -1.21
N PHE A 43 16.65 -10.85 -0.02
CA PHE A 43 16.17 -10.29 1.25
C PHE A 43 17.02 -9.11 1.71
N GLY A 44 18.24 -8.95 1.20
CA GLY A 44 19.05 -7.75 1.38
C GLY A 44 18.51 -6.52 0.65
N ASP A 45 17.74 -6.69 -0.43
CA ASP A 45 17.08 -5.57 -1.10
C ASP A 45 15.87 -5.09 -0.29
N VAL A 46 16.04 -3.90 0.29
CA VAL A 46 15.02 -3.15 1.04
C VAL A 46 13.72 -3.02 0.24
N THR A 47 13.80 -2.91 -1.08
CA THR A 47 12.64 -2.79 -1.97
C THR A 47 11.77 -4.05 -1.96
N ASN A 48 12.38 -5.24 -1.84
CA ASN A 48 11.65 -6.51 -1.82
C ASN A 48 10.90 -6.67 -0.51
N THR A 49 11.57 -6.31 0.59
CA THR A 49 10.97 -6.28 1.92
C THR A 49 9.80 -5.29 1.96
N TRP A 50 9.95 -4.10 1.37
CA TRP A 50 8.84 -3.15 1.26
C TRP A 50 7.68 -3.68 0.43
N ASN A 51 7.94 -4.27 -0.74
CA ASN A 51 6.88 -4.85 -1.57
C ASN A 51 6.10 -5.93 -0.82
N LEU A 52 6.78 -6.79 -0.06
CA LEU A 52 6.13 -7.80 0.79
C LEU A 52 5.27 -7.16 1.88
N VAL A 53 5.87 -6.25 2.66
CA VAL A 53 5.18 -5.57 3.78
C VAL A 53 3.97 -4.79 3.29
N LEU A 54 4.12 -4.01 2.22
CA LEU A 54 3.03 -3.22 1.64
C LEU A 54 1.94 -4.11 1.06
N SER A 55 2.27 -5.23 0.43
CA SER A 55 1.28 -6.20 -0.05
C SER A 55 0.42 -6.71 1.12
N ILE A 56 1.05 -7.11 2.22
CA ILE A 56 0.33 -7.59 3.42
C ILE A 56 -0.57 -6.48 3.99
N ILE A 57 -0.04 -5.27 4.14
CA ILE A 57 -0.78 -4.12 4.67
C ILE A 57 -2.01 -3.82 3.81
N PHE A 58 -1.84 -3.67 2.49
CA PHE A 58 -2.96 -3.34 1.59
C PHE A 58 -3.98 -4.48 1.51
N PHE A 59 -3.57 -5.74 1.61
CA PHE A 59 -4.49 -6.86 1.72
C PHE A 59 -5.37 -6.76 2.98
N LEU A 60 -4.76 -6.48 4.14
CA LEU A 60 -5.50 -6.33 5.40
C LEU A 60 -6.51 -5.17 5.33
N PHE A 61 -6.11 -4.04 4.75
CA PHE A 61 -7.02 -2.90 4.57
C PHE A 61 -8.14 -3.19 3.56
N ALA A 62 -7.85 -3.85 2.44
CA ALA A 62 -8.85 -4.25 1.46
C ALA A 62 -9.88 -5.22 2.09
N PHE A 63 -9.39 -6.22 2.85
CA PHE A 63 -10.23 -7.17 3.55
C PHE A 63 -11.09 -6.49 4.63
N GLY A 64 -10.50 -5.59 5.41
CA GLY A 64 -11.21 -4.79 6.41
C GLY A 64 -12.31 -3.93 5.79
N ALA A 65 -12.00 -3.25 4.67
CA ALA A 65 -12.95 -2.42 3.93
C ALA A 65 -14.13 -3.25 3.39
N TYR A 66 -13.84 -4.41 2.83
CA TYR A 66 -14.85 -5.33 2.31
C TYR A 66 -15.76 -5.88 3.41
N LYS A 67 -15.19 -6.27 4.56
CA LYS A 67 -15.96 -6.71 5.74
C LYS A 67 -16.85 -5.59 6.28
N ALA A 68 -16.32 -4.38 6.39
CA ALA A 68 -17.08 -3.20 6.81
C ALA A 68 -18.21 -2.85 5.82
N TYR A 69 -18.00 -3.06 4.52
CA TYR A 69 -19.02 -2.90 3.48
C TYR A 69 -20.15 -3.94 3.61
N LYS A 70 -19.80 -5.22 3.81
CA LYS A 70 -20.77 -6.33 3.89
C LYS A 70 -21.57 -6.38 5.18
N SER A 71 -20.99 -5.96 6.31
CA SER A 71 -21.62 -6.05 7.63
C SER A 71 -21.85 -4.67 8.23
N PRO A 72 -23.06 -4.07 8.05
CA PRO A 72 -23.38 -2.77 8.63
C PRO A 72 -23.32 -2.74 10.16
N ALA A 73 -23.50 -3.90 10.81
CA ALA A 73 -23.39 -4.06 12.27
C ALA A 73 -21.94 -4.13 12.78
N SER A 74 -20.93 -4.05 11.90
CA SER A 74 -19.53 -4.01 12.33
C SER A 74 -19.24 -2.80 13.23
N HIS A 75 -18.38 -3.02 14.22
CA HIS A 75 -17.95 -2.00 15.19
C HIS A 75 -17.45 -0.74 14.47
N ALA A 76 -17.86 0.43 14.97
CA ALA A 76 -17.54 1.73 14.37
C ALA A 76 -16.03 1.94 14.18
N ILE A 77 -15.21 1.44 15.13
CA ILE A 77 -13.74 1.49 15.07
C ILE A 77 -13.20 0.84 13.79
N LEU A 78 -13.74 -0.31 13.40
CA LEU A 78 -13.27 -1.05 12.23
C LEU A 78 -13.57 -0.27 10.94
N LYS A 79 -14.71 0.44 10.91
CA LYS A 79 -15.09 1.31 9.78
C LYS A 79 -14.17 2.51 9.67
N TRP A 80 -13.75 3.09 10.80
CA TRP A 80 -12.83 4.23 10.81
C TRP A 80 -11.40 3.84 10.46
N LEU A 81 -10.94 2.67 10.92
CA LEU A 81 -9.59 2.18 10.65
C LEU A 81 -9.32 2.03 9.13
N VAL A 82 -10.34 1.66 8.36
CA VAL A 82 -10.28 1.53 6.91
C VAL A 82 -9.91 2.85 6.21
N PHE A 83 -10.15 4.00 6.83
CA PHE A 83 -9.78 5.31 6.27
C PHE A 83 -8.34 5.73 6.59
N LEU A 84 -7.64 5.01 7.46
CA LEU A 84 -6.32 5.40 7.95
C LEU A 84 -5.29 5.57 6.81
N PRO A 85 -5.15 4.65 5.83
CA PRO A 85 -4.22 4.85 4.72
C PRO A 85 -4.51 6.10 3.90
N VAL A 86 -5.79 6.35 3.58
CA VAL A 86 -6.20 7.56 2.84
C VAL A 86 -5.92 8.82 3.66
N GLY A 87 -6.21 8.79 4.96
CA GLY A 87 -5.92 9.90 5.87
C GLY A 87 -4.43 10.24 5.89
N LEU A 88 -3.55 9.24 5.94
CA LEU A 88 -2.10 9.44 5.87
C LEU A 88 -1.66 10.07 4.54
N VAL A 89 -2.23 9.63 3.41
CA VAL A 89 -1.94 10.23 2.10
C VAL A 89 -2.38 11.70 2.07
N VAL A 90 -3.57 12.01 2.57
CA VAL A 90 -4.06 13.40 2.63
C VAL A 90 -3.16 14.26 3.50
N LEU A 91 -2.77 13.77 4.68
CA LEU A 91 -1.87 14.49 5.58
C LEU A 91 -0.50 14.74 4.93
N TYR A 92 0.05 13.75 4.22
CA TYR A 92 1.30 13.89 3.50
C TYR A 92 1.21 14.94 2.37
N VAL A 93 0.13 14.91 1.59
CA VAL A 93 -0.11 15.90 0.52
C VAL A 93 -0.25 17.31 1.10
N LEU A 94 -1.00 17.47 2.18
CA LEU A 94 -1.13 18.76 2.87
C LEU A 94 0.23 19.26 3.36
N TRP A 95 1.02 18.39 3.99
CA TRP A 95 2.37 18.73 4.43
C TRP A 95 3.26 19.15 3.26
N ALA A 96 3.22 18.41 2.14
CA ALA A 96 3.97 18.75 0.93
C ALA A 96 3.57 20.12 0.38
N ILE A 97 2.27 20.44 0.33
CA ILE A 97 1.77 21.76 -0.08
C ILE A 97 2.31 22.87 0.82
N ILE A 98 2.31 22.67 2.14
CA ILE A 98 2.84 23.64 3.10
C ILE A 98 4.33 23.89 2.84
N ILE A 99 5.12 22.86 2.55
CA ILE A 99 6.54 23.01 2.23
C ILE A 99 6.73 23.79 0.93
N ILE A 100 5.95 23.47 -0.10
CA ILE A 100 6.04 24.14 -1.41
C ILE A 100 5.74 25.64 -1.27
N ILE A 101 4.70 26.00 -0.51
CA ILE A 101 4.32 27.40 -0.29
C ILE A 101 5.35 28.10 0.61
N SER A 102 5.80 27.46 1.70
CA SER A 102 6.71 28.08 2.66
C SER A 102 8.15 28.23 2.17
N SER A 103 8.59 27.36 1.25
CA SER A 103 9.91 27.48 0.59
C SER A 103 9.96 28.57 -0.49
N GLY A 104 8.84 29.21 -0.84
CA GLY A 104 8.78 30.29 -1.83
C GLY A 104 9.32 29.88 -3.21
N GLY A 105 9.23 28.59 -3.56
CA GLY A 105 9.80 28.05 -4.80
C GLY A 105 11.31 27.84 -4.80
N LYS A 106 12.01 28.07 -3.68
CA LYS A 106 13.44 27.76 -3.53
C LYS A 106 13.61 26.33 -3.05
N TRP A 107 13.65 25.41 -4.01
CA TRP A 107 14.14 24.06 -3.79
C TRP A 107 15.66 24.12 -3.95
N ASN A 108 16.39 24.17 -2.83
CA ASN A 108 17.82 23.85 -2.82
C ASN A 108 17.99 22.34 -2.87
#